data_AF-A0A946TP62-F1
#
_entry.id   AF-A0A946TP62-F1
#
_cell.length_a   1.000
_cell.length_b   1.000
_cell.length_c   1.000
_cell.angle_alpha   90.00
_cell.angle_beta   90.00
_cell.angle_gamma   90.00
#
_symmetry.space_group_name_H-M   'P 1'
#
loop_
_entity.id
_entity.type
_entity.pdbx_description
1 polymer ?
#
loop_
_entity_poly.entity_id
_entity_poly.type
_entity_poly.pdbx_seq_one_letter_code
_entity_poly.pdbx_strand_id
1 'polypeptide(L)' 'MALVKLLAKEWRLAKSQITIIRGQKSARKTVEIAGEVDKVRPSLIAWLNKLAK' A
#
# COMPACT_ATOMS: atom_id res chain seq x y z
N MET A 1 -4.11 -11.51 -7.93
CA MET A 1 -4.19 -10.14 -7.35
C MET A 1 -4.34 -10.17 -5.81
N ALA A 2 -3.50 -10.92 -5.09
CA ALA A 2 -3.64 -11.04 -3.63
C ALA A 2 -3.03 -9.86 -2.86
N LEU A 3 -1.89 -9.33 -3.33
CA LEU A 3 -1.16 -8.26 -2.64
C LEU A 3 -1.96 -6.94 -2.59
N VAL A 4 -2.50 -6.47 -3.71
CA VAL A 4 -3.29 -5.22 -3.75
C VAL A 4 -4.48 -5.30 -2.80
N LYS A 5 -5.14 -6.46 -2.72
CA LYS A 5 -6.26 -6.69 -1.78
C LYS A 5 -5.81 -6.67 -0.32
N LEU A 6 -4.63 -7.21 -0.02
CA LEU A 6 -4.04 -7.18 1.32
C LEU A 6 -3.65 -5.76 1.72
N LEU A 7 -2.95 -5.04 0.85
CA LEU A 7 -2.52 -3.66 1.09
C LEU A 7 -3.72 -2.71 1.23
N ALA A 8 -4.74 -2.87 0.39
CA ALA A 8 -5.99 -2.12 0.50
C ALA A 8 -6.65 -2.31 1.88
N LYS A 9 -6.63 -3.53 2.43
CA LYS A 9 -7.18 -3.82 3.75
C LYS A 9 -6.31 -3.22 4.87
N GLU A 10 -5.00 -3.43 4.83
CA GLU A 10 -4.08 -2.95 5.88
C GLU A 10 -4.01 -1.42 5.93
N TRP A 11 -3.99 -0.75 4.77
CA TRP A 11 -3.90 0.71 4.69
C TRP A 11 -5.26 1.41 4.64
N ARG A 12 -6.37 0.64 4.64
CA ARG A 12 -7.75 1.13 4.50
C ARG A 12 -7.94 2.03 3.26
N LEU A 13 -7.32 1.65 2.15
CA LEU A 13 -7.40 2.37 0.87
C LEU A 13 -8.23 1.59 -0.14
N ALA A 14 -8.82 2.27 -1.10
CA ALA A 14 -9.51 1.59 -2.19
C ALA A 14 -8.49 0.85 -3.08
N LYS A 15 -8.87 -0.33 -3.59
CA LYS A 15 -7.99 -1.11 -4.49
C LYS A 15 -7.61 -0.35 -5.76
N SER A 16 -8.52 0.49 -6.26
CA SER A 16 -8.28 1.36 -7.42
C SER A 16 -7.19 2.40 -7.18
N GLN A 17 -6.89 2.72 -5.92
CA GLN A 17 -5.83 3.65 -5.57
C GLN A 17 -4.46 2.99 -5.53
N ILE A 18 -4.36 1.65 -5.56
CA ILE A 18 -3.09 0.94 -5.39
C ILE A 18 -2.74 0.24 -6.70
N THR A 19 -1.64 0.66 -7.31
CA THR A 19 -1.16 0.12 -8.58
C THR A 19 0.25 -0.44 -8.43
N ILE A 20 0.50 -1.67 -8.89
CA ILE A 20 1.87 -2.23 -8.91
C ILE A 20 2.59 -1.71 -10.15
N ILE A 21 3.47 -0.73 -9.96
CA ILE A 21 4.24 -0.11 -11.05
C ILE A 21 5.53 -0.89 -11.39
N ARG A 22 6.05 -1.72 -10.46
CA ARG A 22 7.26 -2.51 -10.71
C ARG A 22 7.26 -3.85 -9.97
N GLY A 23 7.94 -4.83 -10.54
CA GLY A 23 8.20 -6.11 -9.88
C GLY A 23 7.02 -7.09 -9.91
N GLN A 24 6.15 -7.05 -10.93
CA GLN A 24 4.99 -7.96 -11.02
C GLN A 24 5.38 -9.45 -10.88
N LYS A 25 6.54 -9.85 -11.40
CA LYS A 25 7.08 -11.23 -11.28
C LYS A 25 8.12 -11.40 -10.17
N SER A 26 8.48 -10.34 -9.44
CA SER A 26 9.46 -10.39 -8.34
C SER A 26 8.76 -10.38 -6.98
N ALA A 27 9.45 -10.90 -5.96
CA ALA A 27 9.04 -10.78 -4.56
C ALA A 27 9.07 -9.32 -4.10
N ARG A 28 10.05 -8.53 -4.58
CA ARG A 28 10.13 -7.10 -4.32
C ARG A 28 9.27 -6.36 -5.33
N LYS A 29 8.25 -5.65 -4.83
CA LYS A 29 7.28 -4.91 -5.64
C LYS A 29 7.30 -3.44 -5.25
N THR A 30 7.15 -2.58 -6.25
CA THR A 30 6.91 -1.15 -6.03
C THR A 30 5.45 -0.88 -6.34
N VAL A 31 4.76 -0.26 -5.39
CA VAL A 31 3.36 0.14 -5.52
C VAL A 31 3.27 1.66 -5.54
N GLU A 32 2.48 2.17 -6.46
CA GLU A 32 2.00 3.54 -6.47
C GLU A 32 0.68 3.59 -5.71
N ILE A 33 0.51 4.64 -4.92
CA ILE A 33 -0.72 4.93 -4.19
C ILE A 33 -1.25 6.27 -4.68
N ALA A 34 -2.35 6.25 -5.43
CA ALA A 34 -3.02 7.44 -5.93
C ALA A 34 -3.99 7.99 -4.87
N GLY A 35 -3.80 9.25 -4.48
CA GLY A 35 -4.69 9.94 -3.54
C GLY A 35 -4.03 11.12 -2.86
N GLU A 36 -4.79 11.80 -2.00
CA GLU A 36 -4.29 12.89 -1.18
C GLU A 36 -3.29 12.37 -0.13
N VAL A 37 -2.09 12.95 -0.13
CA VAL A 37 -1.01 12.57 0.78
C VAL A 37 -1.45 12.65 2.24
N ASP A 38 -2.23 13.66 2.62
CA ASP A 38 -2.68 13.86 4.00
C ASP A 38 -3.60 12.77 4.52
N LYS A 39 -4.31 12.08 3.62
CA LYS A 39 -5.20 10.96 3.96
C LYS A 39 -4.48 9.62 3.95
N VAL A 40 -3.48 9.46 3.09
CA VAL A 40 -2.72 8.20 2.93
C VAL A 40 -1.60 8.08 3.95
N ARG A 41 -0.87 9.18 4.20
CA ARG A 41 0.31 9.22 5.06
C ARG A 41 0.05 8.71 6.48
N PRO A 42 -1.04 9.08 7.17
CA PRO A 42 -1.31 8.57 8.53
C PRO A 42 -1.47 7.04 8.57
N SER A 43 -2.17 6.46 7.59
CA SER A 43 -2.36 5.00 7.49
C SER A 43 -1.03 4.27 7.27
N LEU A 44 -0.16 4.83 6.42
CA LEU A 44 1.18 4.26 6.18
C LEU A 44 2.07 4.36 7.43
N ILE A 45 2.08 5.51 8.11
CA ILE A 45 2.88 5.70 9.33
C ILE A 45 2.41 4.74 10.42
N ALA A 46 1.10 4.61 10.64
CA ALA A 46 0.56 3.67 11.62
C ALA A 46 0.99 2.22 11.33
N TRP A 47 1.00 1.84 10.05
CA TRP A 47 1.45 0.52 9.63
C TRP A 47 2.97 0.33 9.79
N LEU A 48 3.80 1.33 9.44
CA LEU A 48 5.25 1.28 9.64
C LEU A 48 5.60 1.17 11.14
N ASN A 49 4.92 1.91 12.00
CA ASN A 49 5.11 1.83 13.45
C ASN A 49 4.74 0.45 14.01
N LYS A 50 3.75 -0.24 13.42
CA LYS A 50 3.40 -1.62 13.78
C LYS A 50 4.51 -2.61 13.39
N LEU A 51 5.22 -2.37 12.28
CA LEU A 51 6.31 -3.24 11.80
C LEU A 51 7.66 -2.96 12.47
N ALA A 52 7.86 -1.75 13.00
CA ALA A 52 9.06 -1.37 13.76
C ALA A 52 9.08 -1.95 15.20
N LYS A 53 8.09 -2.77 15.54
CA LYS A 53 7.93 -3.48 16.80
C LYS A 53 8.24 -4.95 16.60
#